data_AF-A0A0G0NRD5-F1
#
_entry.id   AF-A0A0G0NRD5-F1
#
_cell.length_a   1.000
_cell.length_b   1.000
_cell.length_c   1.000
_cell.angle_alpha   90.00
_cell.angle_beta   90.00
_cell.angle_gamma   90.00
#
_symmetry.space_group_name_H-M   'P 1'
#
loop_
_entity.id
_entity.type
_entity.pdbx_description
1 polymer ?
#
loop_
_entity_poly.entity_id
_entity_poly.type
_entity_poly.pdbx_seq_one_letter_code
_entity_poly.pdbx_strand_id
1 'polypeptide(L)'
;MTKIINRAILEPILNKITQSNKIVIIYGARQVGKTTLANQIIDRLKLKTLKVNADEIKYHDVLSSRDLNKMKSLVSGYELLFIDEAQRIENIGINLKILADGLPELKIIVTGSSSFELANKIKEPLTGRAWTYNLFTLSFLE
;
A
#
# COMPACT_ATOMS: atom_id res chain seq x y z
N MET A 1 27.34 5.07 0.59
CA MET A 1 26.27 4.39 1.34
C MET A 1 25.25 5.43 1.77
N THR A 2 24.03 5.37 1.25
CA THR A 2 22.94 6.25 1.69
C THR A 2 22.51 5.83 3.10
N LYS A 3 22.62 6.72 4.09
CA LYS A 3 22.19 6.45 5.47
C LYS A 3 20.68 6.24 5.47
N ILE A 4 20.23 5.03 5.74
CA ILE A 4 18.80 4.71 5.87
C ILE A 4 18.34 5.18 7.25
N ILE A 5 17.37 6.09 7.28
CA ILE A 5 16.82 6.63 8.54
C ILE A 5 15.70 5.71 9.01
N ASN A 6 15.74 5.34 10.28
CA ASN A 6 14.72 4.49 10.88
C ASN A 6 13.47 5.32 11.19
N ARG A 7 12.33 4.95 10.63
CA ARG A 7 11.06 5.66 10.83
C ARG A 7 10.32 5.06 12.03
N ALA A 8 9.85 5.91 12.95
CA ALA A 8 9.13 5.46 14.15
C ALA A 8 7.89 4.59 13.85
N ILE A 9 7.27 4.75 12.67
CA ILE A 9 6.10 3.97 12.26
C ILE A 9 6.43 2.60 11.65
N LEU A 10 7.70 2.26 11.43
CA LEU A 10 8.13 0.99 10.83
C LEU A 10 7.67 -0.23 11.66
N GLU A 11 8.09 -0.28 12.93
CA GLU A 11 7.74 -1.40 13.82
C GLU A 11 6.24 -1.53 14.10
N PRO A 12 5.49 -0.42 14.34
CA PRO A 12 4.03 -0.48 14.41
C PRO A 12 3.36 -1.07 13.16
N ILE A 13 3.85 -0.73 11.96
CA ILE A 13 3.31 -1.27 10.71
C ILE A 13 3.60 -2.77 10.60
N LEU A 14 4.84 -3.19 10.87
CA LEU A 14 5.24 -4.60 10.84
C LEU A 14 4.38 -5.46 11.78
N ASN A 15 4.10 -4.95 12.98
CA ASN A 15 3.23 -5.64 13.92
C ASN A 15 1.79 -5.76 13.40
N LYS A 16 1.21 -4.66 12.86
CA LYS A 16 -0.17 -4.70 12.36
C LYS A 16 -0.36 -5.59 11.14
N ILE A 17 0.57 -5.57 10.18
CA ILE A 17 0.44 -6.37 8.95
C ILE A 17 0.65 -7.87 9.21
N THR A 18 1.43 -8.24 10.23
CA THR A 18 1.60 -9.65 10.63
C THR A 18 0.40 -10.17 11.42
N GLN A 19 -0.22 -9.34 12.26
CA GLN A 19 -1.36 -9.74 13.10
C GLN A 19 -2.74 -9.59 12.46
N SER A 20 -2.83 -8.94 11.30
CA SER A 20 -4.13 -8.70 10.65
C SER A 20 -4.04 -8.75 9.13
N ASN A 21 -5.20 -8.97 8.51
CA ASN A 21 -5.37 -8.96 7.05
C ASN A 21 -5.86 -7.59 6.54
N LYS A 22 -5.76 -6.55 7.37
CA LYS A 22 -6.13 -5.19 6.99
C LYS A 22 -5.06 -4.60 6.07
N ILE A 23 -5.51 -3.83 5.09
CA ILE A 23 -4.65 -3.09 4.17
C ILE A 23 -3.85 -2.06 4.97
N VAL A 24 -2.56 -1.95 4.71
CA VAL A 24 -1.73 -0.87 5.26
C VAL A 24 -1.65 0.27 4.27
N ILE A 25 -1.96 1.48 4.73
CA ILE A 25 -2.01 2.69 3.91
C ILE A 25 -1.03 3.69 4.48
N ILE A 26 -0.06 4.12 3.66
CA ILE A 26 0.98 5.07 4.05
C ILE A 26 0.79 6.36 3.24
N TYR A 27 0.28 7.39 3.91
CA TYR A 27 0.19 8.73 3.36
C TYR A 27 1.45 9.55 3.64
N GLY A 28 1.62 10.64 2.93
CA GLY A 28 2.67 11.63 3.20
C GLY A 28 3.03 12.41 1.94
N ALA A 29 3.58 13.60 2.09
CA ALA A 29 3.96 14.44 0.94
C ALA A 29 4.91 13.70 -0.03
N ARG A 30 5.08 14.24 -1.24
CA ARG A 30 6.11 13.70 -2.15
C ARG A 30 7.48 13.79 -1.48
N GLN A 31 8.36 12.82 -1.80
CA GLN A 31 9.76 12.79 -1.34
C GLN A 31 9.99 12.62 0.17
N VAL A 32 8.97 12.27 0.96
CA VAL A 32 9.15 11.96 2.41
C VAL A 32 9.64 10.53 2.68
N GLY A 33 9.94 9.75 1.64
CA GLY A 33 10.47 8.38 1.78
C GLY A 33 9.43 7.28 2.02
N LYS A 34 8.18 7.46 1.54
CA LYS A 34 7.11 6.44 1.63
C LYS A 34 7.50 5.12 0.98
N THR A 35 7.98 5.17 -0.26
CA THR A 35 8.46 3.99 -1.01
C THR A 35 9.62 3.31 -0.28
N THR A 36 10.53 4.10 0.30
CA THR A 36 11.64 3.57 1.10
C THR A 36 11.13 2.82 2.32
N LEU A 37 10.21 3.40 3.09
CA LEU A 37 9.59 2.75 4.24
C LEU A 37 8.88 1.46 3.85
N ALA A 38 8.09 1.48 2.77
CA ALA A 38 7.40 0.30 2.26
C ALA A 38 8.39 -0.81 1.86
N ASN A 39 9.48 -0.47 1.19
CA ASN A 39 10.53 -1.42 0.84
C ASN A 39 11.21 -2.02 2.09
N GLN A 40 11.48 -1.22 3.13
CA GLN A 40 12.01 -1.74 4.39
C GLN A 40 11.05 -2.76 5.03
N ILE A 41 9.74 -2.49 5.01
CA ILE A 41 8.72 -3.41 5.51
C ILE A 41 8.75 -4.71 4.69
N ILE A 42 8.75 -4.60 3.35
CA ILE A 42 8.78 -5.76 2.44
C ILE A 42 10.02 -6.62 2.70
N ASP A 43 11.19 -6.01 2.82
CA ASP A 43 12.46 -6.71 3.07
C ASP A 43 12.48 -7.42 4.43
N ARG A 44 11.80 -6.86 5.43
CA ARG A 44 11.64 -7.48 6.76
C ARG A 44 10.66 -8.64 6.75
N LEU A 45 9.56 -8.52 6.01
CA LEU A 45 8.54 -9.57 5.90
C LEU A 45 9.02 -10.77 5.06
N LYS A 46 9.91 -10.54 4.09
CA LYS A 46 10.45 -11.57 3.18
C LYS A 46 9.37 -12.35 2.41
N LEU A 47 8.20 -11.76 2.25
CA LEU A 47 7.10 -12.33 1.48
C LEU A 47 7.33 -12.15 -0.02
N LYS A 48 6.91 -13.11 -0.82
CA LYS A 48 6.94 -12.99 -2.29
C LYS A 48 6.02 -11.86 -2.70
N THR A 49 6.62 -10.76 -3.17
CA THR A 49 5.93 -9.48 -3.32
C THR A 49 5.80 -9.07 -4.78
N LEU A 50 4.58 -8.70 -5.20
CA LEU A 50 4.35 -7.95 -6.43
C LEU A 50 4.44 -6.45 -6.12
N LYS A 51 5.41 -5.76 -6.72
CA LYS A 51 5.56 -4.30 -6.60
C LYS A 51 4.98 -3.62 -7.85
N VAL A 52 4.05 -2.70 -7.63
CA VAL A 52 3.39 -1.91 -8.66
C VAL A 52 3.72 -0.44 -8.41
N ASN A 53 4.24 0.24 -9.43
CA ASN A 53 4.33 1.68 -9.46
C ASN A 53 3.16 2.22 -10.29
N ALA A 54 2.24 2.96 -9.66
CA ALA A 54 1.05 3.44 -10.33
C ALA A 54 1.27 4.66 -11.24
N ASP A 55 2.48 5.25 -11.27
CA ASP A 55 2.83 6.19 -12.33
C ASP A 55 3.07 5.46 -13.67
N GLU A 56 3.25 4.12 -13.67
CA GLU A 56 3.31 3.30 -14.88
C GLU A 56 1.93 2.75 -15.27
N ILE A 57 1.54 2.92 -16.54
CA ILE A 57 0.21 2.53 -17.06
C ILE A 57 -0.02 1.00 -17.03
N LYS A 58 1.06 0.22 -16.98
CA LYS A 58 1.08 -1.25 -17.15
C LYS A 58 0.02 -2.02 -16.37
N TYR A 59 -0.36 -1.55 -15.18
CA TYR A 59 -1.29 -2.26 -14.28
C TYR A 59 -2.64 -1.56 -14.11
N HIS A 60 -2.84 -0.41 -14.77
CA HIS A 60 -4.05 0.40 -14.60
C HIS A 60 -5.30 -0.34 -15.03
N ASP A 61 -5.26 -1.03 -16.16
CA ASP A 61 -6.40 -1.75 -16.74
C ASP A 61 -6.89 -2.91 -15.84
N VAL A 62 -5.99 -3.52 -15.07
CA VAL A 62 -6.33 -4.59 -14.11
C VAL A 62 -6.80 -3.97 -12.80
N LEU A 63 -6.03 -3.05 -12.23
CA LEU A 63 -6.28 -2.50 -10.88
C LEU A 63 -7.40 -1.47 -10.82
N SER A 64 -7.95 -1.06 -11.95
CA SER A 64 -9.18 -0.25 -12.05
C SER A 64 -10.43 -1.07 -12.44
N SER A 65 -10.27 -2.35 -12.80
CA SER A 65 -11.29 -3.16 -13.49
C SER A 65 -12.55 -3.50 -12.68
N ARG A 66 -12.46 -3.50 -11.34
CA ARG A 66 -13.47 -4.06 -10.42
C ARG A 66 -13.76 -5.54 -10.67
N ASP A 67 -12.85 -6.26 -11.32
CA ASP A 67 -12.95 -7.68 -11.61
C ASP A 67 -11.98 -8.47 -10.72
N LEU A 68 -12.55 -9.23 -9.76
CA LEU A 68 -11.77 -10.06 -8.85
C LEU A 68 -10.97 -11.13 -9.60
N ASN A 69 -11.48 -11.73 -10.68
CA ASN A 69 -10.77 -12.78 -11.41
C ASN A 69 -9.54 -12.21 -12.11
N LYS A 70 -9.68 -11.03 -12.74
CA LYS A 70 -8.58 -10.32 -13.39
C LYS A 70 -7.50 -9.93 -12.37
N MET A 71 -7.89 -9.36 -11.24
CA MET A 71 -6.95 -8.98 -10.18
C MET A 71 -6.32 -10.20 -9.49
N LYS A 72 -7.07 -11.29 -9.28
CA LYS A 72 -6.56 -12.55 -8.73
C LYS A 72 -5.51 -13.18 -9.63
N SER A 73 -5.72 -13.12 -10.95
CA SER A 73 -4.72 -13.58 -11.92
C SER A 73 -3.42 -12.79 -11.81
N LEU A 74 -3.50 -11.45 -11.69
CA LEU A 74 -2.33 -10.57 -11.53
C LEU A 74 -1.50 -10.89 -10.28
N VAL A 75 -2.16 -11.14 -9.14
CA VAL A 75 -1.48 -11.41 -7.86
C VAL A 75 -1.22 -12.89 -7.60
N SER A 76 -1.51 -13.77 -8.57
CA SER A 76 -1.36 -15.21 -8.41
C SER A 76 0.09 -15.59 -8.05
N GLY A 77 0.23 -16.36 -6.97
CA GLY A 77 1.53 -16.81 -6.48
C GLY A 77 2.35 -15.73 -5.77
N TYR A 78 1.78 -14.56 -5.47
CA TYR A 78 2.34 -13.56 -4.57
C TYR A 78 1.60 -13.57 -3.23
N GLU A 79 2.34 -13.28 -2.18
CA GLU A 79 1.83 -13.20 -0.80
C GLU A 79 1.57 -11.75 -0.38
N LEU A 80 2.23 -10.79 -1.04
CA LEU A 80 2.08 -9.37 -0.78
C LEU A 80 1.95 -8.57 -2.07
N LEU A 81 0.98 -7.66 -2.11
CA LEU A 81 0.82 -6.64 -3.14
C LEU A 81 1.22 -5.27 -2.57
N PHE A 82 2.23 -4.65 -3.18
CA PHE A 82 2.63 -3.29 -2.90
C PHE A 82 2.26 -2.38 -4.08
N ILE A 83 1.51 -1.30 -3.82
CA ILE A 83 1.16 -0.29 -4.83
C ILE A 83 1.67 1.09 -4.38
N ASP A 84 2.63 1.63 -5.12
CA ASP A 84 3.14 2.98 -4.92
C ASP A 84 2.26 4.01 -5.67
N GLU A 85 2.01 5.16 -5.03
CA GLU A 85 1.19 6.26 -5.57
C GLU A 85 -0.21 5.83 -6.04
N ALA A 86 -0.87 4.99 -5.25
CA ALA A 86 -2.11 4.30 -5.57
C ALA A 86 -3.27 5.23 -6.01
N GLN A 87 -3.25 6.51 -5.62
CA GLN A 87 -4.25 7.50 -6.06
C GLN A 87 -4.25 7.75 -7.57
N ARG A 88 -3.19 7.38 -8.28
CA ARG A 88 -3.12 7.44 -9.73
C ARG A 88 -4.07 6.46 -10.41
N ILE A 89 -4.44 5.37 -9.74
CA ILE A 89 -5.33 4.36 -10.30
C ILE A 89 -6.78 4.80 -10.05
N GLU A 90 -7.58 4.76 -11.11
CA GLU A 90 -9.00 5.03 -11.01
C GLU A 90 -9.71 3.95 -10.18
N ASN A 91 -10.71 4.35 -9.37
CA ASN A 91 -11.50 3.42 -8.57
C ASN A 91 -10.68 2.52 -7.62
N ILE A 92 -9.47 2.95 -7.25
CA ILE A 92 -8.54 2.12 -6.49
C ILE A 92 -9.12 1.63 -5.15
N GLY A 93 -9.88 2.47 -4.44
CA GLY A 93 -10.50 2.07 -3.17
C GLY A 93 -11.48 0.90 -3.29
N ILE A 94 -12.29 0.88 -4.34
CA ILE A 94 -13.23 -0.21 -4.61
C ILE A 94 -12.46 -1.49 -4.97
N ASN A 95 -11.42 -1.39 -5.80
CA ASN A 95 -10.61 -2.52 -6.20
C ASN A 95 -9.83 -3.13 -5.01
N LEU A 96 -9.27 -2.29 -4.15
CA LEU A 96 -8.65 -2.71 -2.89
C LEU A 96 -9.63 -3.41 -1.96
N LYS A 97 -10.88 -2.92 -1.87
CA LYS A 97 -11.94 -3.59 -1.12
C LYS A 97 -12.23 -4.98 -1.69
N ILE A 98 -12.40 -5.10 -3.00
CA ILE A 98 -12.66 -6.38 -3.68
C ILE A 98 -11.52 -7.37 -3.43
N LEU A 99 -10.27 -6.90 -3.53
CA LEU A 99 -9.09 -7.72 -3.23
C LEU A 99 -9.05 -8.18 -1.78
N ALA A 100 -9.26 -7.28 -0.81
CA ALA A 100 -9.23 -7.63 0.61
C ALA A 100 -10.37 -8.57 1.01
N ASP A 101 -11.57 -8.37 0.47
CA ASP A 101 -12.73 -9.23 0.74
C ASP A 101 -12.59 -10.60 0.04
N GLY A 102 -12.03 -10.63 -1.18
CA GLY A 102 -11.91 -11.84 -2.00
C GLY A 102 -10.64 -12.68 -1.77
N LEU A 103 -9.57 -12.06 -1.28
CA LEU A 103 -8.26 -12.67 -1.04
C LEU A 103 -7.73 -12.26 0.35
N PRO A 104 -8.34 -12.73 1.45
CA PRO A 104 -8.01 -12.27 2.80
C PRO A 104 -6.56 -12.58 3.22
N GLU A 105 -5.94 -13.63 2.66
CA GLU A 105 -4.54 -13.97 2.96
C GLU A 105 -3.52 -13.07 2.24
N LEU A 106 -3.93 -12.34 1.20
CA LEU A 106 -3.06 -11.43 0.48
C LEU A 106 -2.78 -10.20 1.34
N LYS A 107 -1.52 -9.98 1.70
CA LYS A 107 -1.12 -8.73 2.37
C LYS A 107 -1.08 -7.60 1.36
N ILE A 108 -1.61 -6.43 1.73
CA ILE A 108 -1.68 -5.27 0.83
C ILE A 108 -1.08 -4.05 1.53
N ILE A 109 -0.10 -3.43 0.88
CA ILE A 109 0.49 -2.15 1.29
C ILE A 109 0.29 -1.16 0.15
N VAL A 110 -0.22 0.03 0.44
CA VAL A 110 -0.37 1.10 -0.54
C VAL A 110 0.21 2.42 -0.01
N THR A 111 0.75 3.23 -0.91
CA THR A 111 1.16 4.61 -0.59
C THR A 111 0.34 5.62 -1.37
N GLY A 112 0.34 6.87 -0.91
CA GLY A 112 -0.11 7.97 -1.75
C GLY A 112 0.35 9.34 -1.28
N SER A 113 0.74 10.19 -2.24
CA SER A 113 1.27 11.53 -1.94
C SER A 113 0.22 12.55 -1.53
N SER A 114 -1.00 12.39 -2.03
CA SER A 114 -2.13 13.28 -1.70
C SER A 114 -3.01 12.57 -0.70
N SER A 115 -2.80 12.87 0.58
CA SER A 115 -3.64 12.36 1.67
C SER A 115 -5.12 12.66 1.42
N PHE A 116 -5.44 13.80 0.78
CA PHE A 116 -6.82 14.17 0.47
C PHE A 116 -7.42 13.39 -0.72
N GLU A 117 -6.72 13.31 -1.87
CA GLU A 117 -7.24 12.60 -3.04
C GLU A 117 -7.37 11.10 -2.79
N LEU A 118 -6.35 10.49 -2.17
CA LEU A 118 -6.38 9.08 -1.87
C LEU A 118 -7.40 8.80 -0.76
N ALA A 119 -7.45 9.60 0.32
CA ALA A 119 -8.48 9.43 1.35
C ALA A 119 -9.88 9.54 0.76
N ASN A 120 -10.17 10.50 -0.11
CA ASN A 120 -11.49 10.60 -0.75
C ASN A 120 -11.82 9.36 -1.60
N LYS A 121 -10.83 8.78 -2.29
CA LYS A 121 -11.03 7.58 -3.12
C LYS A 121 -11.20 6.29 -2.31
N ILE A 122 -10.73 6.24 -1.05
CA ILE A 122 -10.66 4.97 -0.31
C ILE A 122 -11.38 4.97 1.05
N LYS A 123 -11.77 6.13 1.58
CA LYS A 123 -12.33 6.24 2.94
C LYS A 123 -13.58 5.41 3.12
N GLU A 124 -14.55 5.54 2.21
CA GLU A 124 -15.79 4.76 2.28
C GLU A 124 -15.54 3.27 1.96
N PRO A 125 -14.87 2.88 0.86
CA PRO A 125 -14.65 1.47 0.55
C PRO A 125 -13.84 0.70 1.59
N LEU A 126 -12.89 1.35 2.27
CA LEU A 126 -11.93 0.69 3.17
C LEU A 126 -12.21 0.90 4.67
N THR A 127 -13.38 1.43 5.03
CA THR A 127 -13.77 1.58 6.43
C THR A 127 -13.71 0.24 7.16
N GLY A 128 -12.97 0.19 8.28
CA GLY A 128 -12.73 -1.02 9.07
C GLY A 128 -11.71 -2.01 8.47
N ARG A 129 -11.34 -1.86 7.20
CA ARG A 129 -10.46 -2.77 6.43
C ARG A 129 -9.02 -2.30 6.28
N ALA A 130 -8.72 -1.08 6.71
CA ALA A 130 -7.39 -0.50 6.56
C ALA A 130 -6.83 0.06 7.88
N TRP A 131 -5.51 -0.08 8.04
CA TRP A 131 -4.70 0.70 8.96
C TRP A 131 -4.05 1.85 8.19
N THR A 132 -4.21 3.06 8.71
CA THR A 132 -3.71 4.28 8.06
C THR A 132 -2.57 4.89 8.87
N TYR A 133 -1.49 5.24 8.19
CA TYR A 133 -0.32 5.89 8.75
C TYR A 133 0.03 7.13 7.92
N ASN A 134 0.39 8.22 8.59
CA ASN A 134 0.94 9.41 7.94
C ASN A 134 2.45 9.45 8.18
N LEU A 135 3.21 9.42 7.09
CA LEU A 135 4.65 9.65 7.12
C LEU A 135 4.93 11.13 6.88
N PHE A 136 5.53 11.76 7.88
CA PHE A 136 5.92 13.17 7.82
C PHE A 136 7.35 13.31 7.30
N THR A 137 7.69 14.53 6.86
CA THR A 137 9.08 14.92 6.61
C THR A 137 9.93 14.67 7.85
N LEU A 138 11.22 14.41 7.65
CA LEU A 138 12.14 14.22 8.76
C LEU A 138 12.05 15.42 9.70
N SER A 139 11.77 15.16 10.97
CA SER A 139 11.89 16.18 12.00
C SER A 139 13.37 16.41 12.30
N PHE A 140 13.74 17.58 12.84
CA PHE A 140 15.11 17.89 13.24
C PHE A 140 15.71 16.89 14.26
N LEU A 141 14.86 16.07 14.90
CA LEU A 141 15.21 15.07 15.91
C LEU A 141 15.44 13.65 15.34
N GLU A 142 15.19 13.41 14.04
CA GLU A 142 15.48 12.13 13.34
C GLU A 142 16.85 12.15 12.66
#